data_AF-A0A3N0AST5-F1
#
_entry.id   AF-A0A3N0AST5-F1
#
_cell.length_a   1.000
_cell.length_b   1.000
_cell.length_c   1.000
_cell.angle_alpha   90.00
_cell.angle_beta   90.00
_cell.angle_gamma   90.00
#
_symmetry.space_group_name_H-M   'P 1'
#
loop_
_entity.id
_entity.type
_entity.pdbx_description
1 polymer ?
#
loop_
_entity_poly.entity_id
_entity_poly.type
_entity_poly.pdbx_seq_one_letter_code
_entity_poly.pdbx_strand_id
1 'polypeptide(L)'
;MTDKDPKDMTVSEQLRWAANGEPYNGIDKNIWTYPTGKIRALAEAVTGEWPSDNEIFSIVADKIDAELAQARELSLRRGAELWAKSNGWPDFREGEDFGAWLERCAIPRPRYEDGEVVQFGDGGICWHNTIKALGSDFAGWVANAVRNSGELIAVTEVDIVAVAETNADGRVKRAVCKALGADGLPIVYGETVFLVPGAYSDGLPPDCGELIVTDTRTLSPVVVPRIDPFGEHGLYRVPASSLTHTPPDTLERLRDDIAEWRADCANPGSGWDAKTAEWADRIDAIIRRTGGAE
;
A
#
# COMPACT_ATOMS: atom_id res chain seq x y z
N MET A 1 -34.58 24.60 41.93
CA MET A 1 -33.31 24.01 41.47
C MET A 1 -33.67 22.73 40.72
N THR A 2 -33.03 22.45 39.59
CA THR A 2 -32.92 21.06 39.13
C THR A 2 -32.15 20.30 40.20
N ASP A 3 -32.66 19.17 40.68
CA ASP A 3 -32.09 18.36 41.78
C ASP A 3 -30.71 17.72 41.47
N LYS A 4 -29.96 18.28 40.53
CA LYS A 4 -28.62 17.82 40.15
C LYS A 4 -27.56 18.45 41.05
N ASP A 5 -26.62 17.63 41.50
CA ASP A 5 -25.38 18.07 42.15
C ASP A 5 -24.55 18.92 41.15
N PRO A 6 -23.93 20.04 41.59
CA PRO A 6 -23.04 20.85 40.75
C PRO A 6 -22.01 20.08 39.92
N LYS A 7 -21.50 18.96 40.45
CA LYS A 7 -20.53 18.11 39.74
C LYS A 7 -21.14 17.40 38.52
N ASP A 8 -22.43 17.13 38.56
CA ASP A 8 -23.19 16.40 37.53
C ASP A 8 -23.85 17.35 36.50
N MET A 9 -23.72 18.66 36.70
CA MET A 9 -24.18 19.67 35.73
C MET A 9 -23.19 19.80 34.57
N THR A 10 -23.70 19.95 33.35
CA THR A 10 -22.87 20.40 32.21
C THR A 10 -22.43 21.85 32.39
N VAL A 11 -21.34 22.28 31.74
CA VAL A 11 -20.90 23.68 31.75
C VAL A 11 -22.03 24.59 31.29
N SER A 12 -22.77 24.18 30.26
CA SER A 12 -23.90 24.97 29.76
C SER A 12 -25.04 25.12 30.79
N GLU A 13 -25.32 24.09 31.59
CA GLU A 13 -26.26 24.18 32.72
C GLU A 13 -25.72 25.10 33.82
N GLN A 14 -24.42 24.98 34.16
CA GLN A 14 -23.76 25.82 35.16
C GLN A 14 -23.78 27.30 34.77
N LEU A 15 -23.50 27.64 33.51
CA LEU A 15 -23.54 29.01 33.00
C LEU A 15 -24.96 29.59 32.96
N ARG A 16 -25.96 28.81 32.50
CA ARG A 16 -27.37 29.25 32.51
C ARG A 16 -27.88 29.47 33.92
N TRP A 17 -27.46 28.62 34.87
CA TRP A 17 -27.76 28.81 36.27
C TRP A 17 -27.04 30.03 36.86
N ALA A 18 -25.76 30.27 36.55
CA ALA A 18 -25.09 31.48 37.00
C ALA A 18 -25.79 32.76 36.48
N ALA A 19 -26.30 32.73 35.25
CA ALA A 19 -27.03 33.85 34.66
C ALA A 19 -28.41 34.09 35.30
N ASN A 20 -29.15 33.02 35.66
CA ASN A 20 -30.59 33.11 36.00
C ASN A 20 -30.98 32.51 37.36
N GLY A 21 -30.04 31.92 38.09
CA GLY A 21 -30.28 31.08 39.24
C GLY A 21 -30.43 31.85 40.55
N GLU A 22 -31.30 31.30 41.41
CA GLU A 22 -31.48 31.69 42.81
C GLU A 22 -30.21 31.45 43.65
N PRO A 23 -30.06 32.09 44.82
CA PRO A 23 -28.91 31.91 45.70
C PRO A 23 -28.68 30.44 46.12
N TYR A 24 -27.41 30.01 46.14
CA TYR A 24 -26.97 28.68 46.59
C TYR A 24 -26.36 28.74 47.98
N ASN A 25 -26.77 27.84 48.88
CA ASN A 25 -26.11 27.52 50.15
C ASN A 25 -25.72 28.66 51.12
N GLY A 26 -26.55 29.70 51.26
CA GLY A 26 -26.46 30.59 52.44
C GLY A 26 -25.16 31.39 52.61
N ILE A 27 -24.35 31.55 51.55
CA ILE A 27 -23.13 32.38 51.55
C ILE A 27 -23.48 33.86 51.31
N ASP A 28 -22.70 34.75 51.92
CA ASP A 28 -22.95 36.19 52.16
C ASP A 28 -23.39 37.03 50.93
N LYS A 29 -24.38 37.90 51.14
CA LYS A 29 -25.21 38.58 50.12
C LYS A 29 -24.45 39.48 49.12
N ASN A 30 -23.18 39.81 49.38
CA ASN A 30 -22.40 40.75 48.56
C ASN A 30 -21.60 40.12 47.41
N ILE A 31 -21.33 38.81 47.44
CA ILE A 31 -20.61 38.10 46.35
C ILE A 31 -21.56 37.68 45.21
N TRP A 32 -22.88 37.82 45.43
CA TRP A 32 -23.97 37.27 44.59
C TRP A 32 -24.46 38.14 43.44
N THR A 33 -24.03 39.40 43.33
CA THR A 33 -24.49 40.29 42.26
C THR A 33 -23.85 40.01 40.90
N TYR A 34 -22.78 39.21 40.85
CA TYR A 34 -22.03 38.96 39.62
C TYR A 34 -22.02 37.47 39.25
N PRO A 35 -22.29 37.11 37.99
CA PRO A 35 -22.25 35.72 37.50
C PRO A 35 -20.94 34.99 37.80
N THR A 36 -19.81 35.72 37.85
CA THR A 36 -18.49 35.18 38.21
C THR A 36 -18.45 34.60 39.62
N GLY A 37 -19.09 35.24 40.61
CA GLY A 37 -19.17 34.73 41.98
C GLY A 37 -19.97 33.43 42.09
N LYS A 38 -21.01 33.29 41.26
CA LYS A 38 -21.84 32.08 41.18
C LYS A 38 -21.09 30.90 40.54
N ILE A 39 -20.34 31.16 39.46
CA ILE A 39 -19.50 30.15 38.81
C ILE A 39 -18.39 29.69 39.77
N ARG A 40 -17.81 30.61 40.56
CA ARG A 40 -16.79 30.28 41.56
C ARG A 40 -17.28 29.29 42.61
N ALA A 41 -18.49 29.49 43.13
CA ALA A 41 -19.11 28.57 44.09
C ALA A 41 -19.39 27.18 43.48
N LEU A 42 -19.76 27.12 42.21
CA LEU A 42 -19.91 25.84 41.50
C LEU A 42 -18.56 25.15 41.28
N ALA A 43 -17.51 25.92 40.96
CA ALA A 43 -16.16 25.38 40.81
C ALA A 43 -15.61 24.85 42.14
N GLU A 44 -15.85 25.54 43.26
CA GLU A 44 -15.52 25.04 44.60
C GLU A 44 -16.24 23.71 44.90
N ALA A 45 -17.53 23.60 44.57
CA ALA A 45 -18.27 22.35 44.79
C ALA A 45 -17.69 21.15 44.02
N VAL A 46 -16.99 21.39 42.90
CA VAL A 46 -16.35 20.36 42.09
C VAL A 46 -14.91 20.08 42.52
N THR A 47 -14.16 21.13 42.86
CA THR A 47 -12.72 21.05 43.14
C THR A 47 -12.38 20.91 44.62
N GLY A 48 -13.29 21.27 45.51
CA GLY A 48 -13.10 21.29 46.97
C GLY A 48 -12.35 22.51 47.50
N GLU A 49 -11.90 23.42 46.63
CA GLU A 49 -11.14 24.62 46.98
C GLU A 49 -11.78 25.87 46.37
N TRP A 50 -11.64 27.02 47.00
CA TRP A 50 -12.15 28.29 46.48
C TRP A 50 -11.16 28.86 45.44
N PRO A 51 -11.46 28.80 44.13
CA PRO A 51 -10.49 29.16 43.11
C PRO A 51 -10.36 30.68 42.99
N SER A 52 -9.16 31.16 42.63
CA SER A 52 -8.93 32.55 42.28
C SER A 52 -9.68 32.95 41.00
N ASP A 53 -9.83 34.26 40.76
CA ASP A 53 -10.58 34.76 39.60
C ASP A 53 -10.02 34.27 38.25
N ASN A 54 -8.71 34.01 38.16
CA ASN A 54 -8.08 33.46 36.96
C ASN A 54 -8.31 31.94 36.83
N GLU A 55 -8.28 31.20 37.93
CA GLU A 55 -8.44 29.74 37.93
C GLU A 55 -9.86 29.32 37.53
N ILE A 56 -10.87 30.11 37.86
CA ILE A 56 -12.27 29.83 37.50
C ILE A 56 -12.43 29.68 35.98
N PHE A 57 -11.83 30.57 35.20
CA PHE A 57 -11.95 30.52 33.75
C PHE A 57 -11.21 29.31 33.16
N SER A 58 -10.07 28.92 33.74
CA SER A 58 -9.36 27.69 33.37
C SER A 58 -10.20 26.44 33.68
N ILE A 59 -10.78 26.35 34.87
CA ILE A 59 -11.63 25.21 35.26
C ILE A 59 -12.85 25.07 34.34
N VAL A 60 -13.48 26.19 33.97
CA VAL A 60 -14.59 26.19 33.02
C VAL A 60 -14.12 25.75 31.63
N ALA A 61 -12.96 26.22 31.16
CA ALA A 61 -12.40 25.83 29.87
C ALA A 61 -12.09 24.32 29.81
N ASP A 62 -11.40 23.78 30.83
CA ASP A 62 -11.08 22.35 30.91
C ASP A 62 -12.34 21.48 30.89
N LYS A 63 -13.41 21.93 31.57
CA LYS A 63 -14.69 21.23 31.56
C LYS A 63 -15.40 21.31 30.21
N ILE A 64 -15.31 22.44 29.50
CA ILE A 64 -15.80 22.57 28.11
C ILE A 64 -15.07 21.57 27.22
N ASP A 65 -13.74 21.51 27.31
CA ASP A 65 -12.93 20.60 26.49
C ASP A 65 -13.26 19.13 26.79
N ALA A 66 -13.45 18.77 28.06
CA ALA A 66 -13.87 17.42 28.46
C ALA A 66 -15.26 17.06 27.90
N GLU A 67 -16.26 17.96 28.03
CA GLU A 67 -17.60 17.77 27.46
C GLU A 67 -17.56 17.68 25.93
N LEU A 68 -16.72 18.48 25.27
CA LEU A 68 -16.57 18.48 23.82
C LEU A 68 -15.91 17.18 23.33
N ALA A 69 -14.89 16.68 24.05
CA ALA A 69 -14.26 15.40 23.76
C ALA A 69 -15.25 14.24 23.87
N GLN A 70 -16.02 14.19 24.98
CA GLN A 70 -17.08 13.19 25.16
C GLN A 70 -18.16 13.32 24.07
N ALA A 71 -18.62 14.53 23.75
CA ALA A 71 -19.62 14.75 22.72
C ALA A 71 -19.14 14.30 21.33
N ARG A 72 -17.87 14.53 20.99
CA ARG A 72 -17.26 14.09 19.73
C ARG A 72 -17.21 12.57 19.65
N GLU A 73 -16.76 11.90 20.71
CA GLU A 73 -16.71 10.44 20.77
C GLU A 73 -18.12 9.82 20.66
N LEU A 74 -19.08 10.35 21.40
CA LEU A 74 -20.47 9.88 21.38
C LEU A 74 -21.16 10.17 20.04
N SER A 75 -20.81 11.28 19.38
CA SER A 75 -21.28 11.62 18.04
C SER A 75 -20.69 10.71 16.97
N LEU A 76 -19.40 10.36 17.06
CA LEU A 76 -18.75 9.39 16.17
C LEU A 76 -19.41 8.02 16.31
N ARG A 77 -19.57 7.55 17.56
CA ARG A 77 -20.25 6.28 17.85
C ARG A 77 -21.67 6.26 17.31
N ARG A 78 -22.49 7.27 17.64
CA ARG A 78 -23.89 7.35 17.14
C ARG A 78 -23.96 7.45 15.62
N GLY A 79 -23.04 8.20 14.99
CA GLY A 79 -22.95 8.29 13.54
C GLY A 79 -22.65 6.93 12.92
N ALA A 80 -21.71 6.19 13.50
CA ALA A 80 -21.36 4.84 13.08
C ALA A 80 -22.52 3.84 13.30
N GLU A 81 -23.20 3.88 14.45
CA GLU A 81 -24.37 3.05 14.75
C GLU A 81 -25.50 3.28 13.74
N LEU A 82 -25.81 4.55 13.43
CA LEU A 82 -26.82 4.91 12.43
C LEU A 82 -26.43 4.44 11.03
N TRP A 83 -25.18 4.69 10.63
CA TRP A 83 -24.66 4.25 9.34
C TRP A 83 -24.68 2.71 9.22
N ALA A 84 -24.23 2.01 10.26
CA ALA A 84 -24.19 0.55 10.30
C ALA A 84 -25.58 -0.05 10.07
N LYS A 85 -26.57 0.44 10.84
CA LYS A 85 -27.96 0.02 10.72
C LYS A 85 -28.55 0.30 9.35
N SER A 86 -28.28 1.47 8.78
CA SER A 86 -28.75 1.86 7.44
C SER A 86 -28.13 1.03 6.32
N ASN A 87 -26.96 0.44 6.54
CA ASN A 87 -26.23 -0.33 5.53
C ASN A 87 -26.22 -1.86 5.80
N GLY A 88 -27.01 -2.34 6.77
CA GLY A 88 -27.12 -3.76 7.08
C GLY A 88 -25.89 -4.37 7.76
N TRP A 89 -25.06 -3.54 8.40
CA TRP A 89 -23.92 -4.00 9.19
C TRP A 89 -24.36 -4.51 10.57
N PRO A 90 -23.57 -5.38 11.22
CA PRO A 90 -23.88 -5.84 12.57
C PRO A 90 -23.91 -4.68 13.58
N ASP A 91 -24.83 -4.73 14.55
CA ASP A 91 -24.89 -3.76 15.63
C ASP A 91 -23.66 -3.81 16.56
N PHE A 92 -23.46 -2.73 17.31
CA PHE A 92 -22.48 -2.65 18.39
C PHE A 92 -22.89 -3.54 19.56
N ARG A 93 -21.92 -4.20 20.18
CA ARG A 93 -22.12 -4.94 21.43
C ARG A 93 -22.08 -4.00 22.62
N GLU A 94 -22.66 -4.45 23.74
CA GLU A 94 -22.60 -3.74 25.00
C GLU A 94 -21.14 -3.56 25.44
N GLY A 95 -20.74 -2.32 25.76
CA GLY A 95 -19.37 -1.98 26.14
C GLY A 95 -18.35 -1.93 25.00
N GLU A 96 -18.74 -2.23 23.75
CA GLU A 96 -17.84 -2.18 22.59
C GLU A 96 -17.64 -0.73 22.11
N ASP A 97 -16.38 -0.33 21.88
CA ASP A 97 -16.05 0.95 21.26
C ASP A 97 -16.07 0.89 19.71
N PHE A 98 -15.91 2.04 19.06
CA PHE A 98 -15.91 2.13 17.60
C PHE A 98 -14.80 1.32 16.93
N GLY A 99 -13.59 1.29 17.51
CA GLY A 99 -12.47 0.54 16.96
C GLY A 99 -12.70 -0.96 17.01
N ALA A 100 -13.10 -1.48 18.17
CA ALA A 100 -13.41 -2.89 18.37
C ALA A 100 -14.57 -3.36 17.48
N TRP A 101 -15.61 -2.54 17.32
CA TRP A 101 -16.70 -2.81 16.38
C TRP A 101 -16.20 -2.87 14.93
N LEU A 102 -15.33 -1.95 14.53
CA LEU A 102 -14.77 -1.89 13.19
C LEU A 102 -13.91 -3.13 12.90
N GLU A 103 -13.06 -3.57 13.82
CA GLU A 103 -12.23 -4.78 13.66
C GLU A 103 -13.04 -6.08 13.57
N ARG A 104 -14.19 -6.13 14.25
CA ARG A 104 -15.08 -7.29 14.21
C ARG A 104 -15.93 -7.32 12.93
N CYS A 105 -16.48 -6.17 12.55
CA CYS A 105 -17.48 -6.06 11.49
C CYS A 105 -16.85 -5.83 10.12
N ALA A 106 -15.72 -5.11 10.05
CA ALA A 106 -14.87 -5.18 8.88
C ALA A 106 -14.14 -6.51 8.96
N ILE A 107 -14.38 -7.41 7.98
CA ILE A 107 -13.52 -8.58 7.76
C ILE A 107 -12.08 -8.10 7.98
N PRO A 108 -11.30 -8.72 8.89
CA PRO A 108 -9.91 -8.36 9.12
C PRO A 108 -9.22 -8.49 7.77
N ARG A 109 -9.15 -7.37 7.04
CA ARG A 109 -8.64 -7.44 5.69
C ARG A 109 -7.18 -7.82 5.86
N PRO A 110 -6.71 -8.87 5.17
CA PRO A 110 -5.31 -9.23 5.22
C PRO A 110 -4.49 -7.96 5.03
N ARG A 111 -3.49 -7.76 5.90
CA ARG A 111 -2.61 -6.59 5.84
C ARG A 111 -1.23 -7.06 5.47
N TYR A 112 -0.52 -6.25 4.71
CA TYR A 112 0.89 -6.43 4.46
C TYR A 112 1.70 -6.22 5.76
N GLU A 113 2.98 -6.61 5.74
CA GLU A 113 3.92 -6.43 6.86
C GLU A 113 4.07 -4.97 7.31
N ASP A 114 3.88 -4.02 6.39
CA ASP A 114 3.87 -2.56 6.62
C ASP A 114 2.57 -2.04 7.25
N GLY A 115 1.55 -2.90 7.40
CA GLY A 115 0.24 -2.56 7.94
C GLY A 115 -0.79 -2.06 6.91
N GLU A 116 -0.40 -1.88 5.65
CA GLU A 116 -1.32 -1.55 4.56
C GLU A 116 -2.33 -2.68 4.33
N VAL A 117 -3.53 -2.31 3.89
CA VAL A 117 -4.59 -3.27 3.62
C VAL A 117 -4.41 -3.87 2.23
N VAL A 118 -4.33 -5.20 2.16
CA VAL A 118 -4.30 -5.93 0.88
C VAL A 118 -5.64 -5.75 0.16
N GLN A 119 -5.58 -5.38 -1.12
CA GLN A 119 -6.73 -5.29 -2.01
C GLN A 119 -6.86 -6.56 -2.85
N PHE A 120 -8.09 -6.88 -3.26
CA PHE A 120 -8.28 -7.91 -4.28
C PHE A 120 -7.72 -7.43 -5.61
N GLY A 121 -7.03 -8.33 -6.32
CA GLY A 121 -6.24 -8.02 -7.50
C GLY A 121 -4.78 -7.69 -7.22
N ASP A 122 -4.39 -7.52 -5.94
CA ASP A 122 -2.98 -7.30 -5.61
C ASP A 122 -2.14 -8.53 -5.98
N GLY A 123 -1.08 -8.28 -6.77
CA GLY A 123 -0.01 -9.23 -7.07
C GLY A 123 1.20 -9.01 -6.17
N GLY A 124 2.30 -9.72 -6.46
CA GLY A 124 3.55 -9.56 -5.69
C GLY A 124 3.40 -10.00 -4.23
N ILE A 125 2.57 -11.00 -3.98
CA ILE A 125 2.40 -11.65 -2.67
C ILE A 125 3.23 -12.93 -2.68
N CYS A 126 3.87 -13.26 -1.56
CA CYS A 126 4.48 -14.58 -1.40
C CYS A 126 3.38 -15.62 -1.18
N TRP A 127 3.42 -16.73 -1.91
CA TRP A 127 2.36 -17.74 -1.92
C TRP A 127 2.93 -19.13 -1.63
N HIS A 128 2.22 -19.91 -0.80
CA HIS A 128 2.38 -21.37 -0.77
C HIS A 128 1.40 -21.99 -1.76
N ASN A 129 1.92 -22.58 -2.84
CA ASN A 129 1.12 -23.36 -3.78
C ASN A 129 0.55 -24.61 -3.09
N THR A 130 -0.72 -24.91 -3.36
CA THR A 130 -1.32 -26.18 -2.96
C THR A 130 -1.01 -27.26 -4.00
N ILE A 131 -1.32 -28.52 -3.68
CA ILE A 131 -1.24 -29.64 -4.64
C ILE A 131 -2.13 -29.46 -5.88
N LYS A 132 -3.05 -28.49 -5.86
CA LYS A 132 -3.97 -28.17 -6.95
C LYS A 132 -3.41 -27.10 -7.89
N ALA A 133 -2.29 -26.49 -7.57
CA ALA A 133 -1.56 -25.60 -8.47
C ALA A 133 -0.95 -26.45 -9.61
N LEU A 134 -1.73 -26.68 -10.67
CA LEU A 134 -1.25 -27.41 -11.85
C LEU A 134 -0.23 -26.55 -12.60
N GLY A 135 1.04 -26.95 -12.57
CA GLY A 135 2.05 -26.57 -13.57
C GLY A 135 2.55 -25.12 -13.55
N SER A 136 2.40 -24.38 -12.44
CA SER A 136 2.84 -22.99 -12.39
C SER A 136 3.60 -22.66 -11.11
N ASP A 137 4.86 -23.10 -11.07
CA ASP A 137 5.89 -22.51 -10.20
C ASP A 137 6.14 -21.01 -10.52
N PHE A 138 5.47 -20.49 -11.56
CA PHE A 138 5.56 -19.13 -12.08
C PHE A 138 4.23 -18.36 -12.09
N ALA A 139 3.13 -18.90 -11.54
CA ALA A 139 1.88 -18.15 -11.53
C ALA A 139 1.99 -17.00 -10.55
N GLY A 140 2.06 -15.78 -11.09
CA GLY A 140 1.84 -14.54 -10.34
C GLY A 140 0.39 -14.47 -9.89
N TRP A 141 0.02 -15.29 -8.89
CA TRP A 141 -1.31 -15.28 -8.32
C TRP A 141 -1.62 -13.90 -7.74
N VAL A 142 -2.87 -13.51 -7.91
CA VAL A 142 -3.41 -12.29 -7.32
C VAL A 142 -4.34 -12.65 -6.18
N ALA A 143 -4.39 -11.78 -5.18
CA ALA A 143 -5.36 -11.85 -4.09
C ALA A 143 -6.79 -11.84 -4.65
N ASN A 144 -7.57 -12.91 -4.50
CA ASN A 144 -8.94 -12.93 -5.03
C ASN A 144 -10.01 -13.48 -4.08
N ALA A 145 -9.61 -14.05 -2.94
CA ALA A 145 -10.55 -14.45 -1.90
C ALA A 145 -9.90 -14.42 -0.50
N VAL A 146 -10.75 -14.36 0.53
CA VAL A 146 -10.37 -14.52 1.94
C VAL A 146 -11.14 -15.68 2.52
N ARG A 147 -10.43 -16.61 3.16
CA ARG A 147 -11.02 -17.77 3.81
C ARG A 147 -11.71 -17.34 5.11
N ASN A 148 -12.64 -18.13 5.64
CA ASN A 148 -13.32 -17.79 6.91
C ASN A 148 -12.36 -17.70 8.12
N SER A 149 -11.18 -18.32 8.02
CA SER A 149 -10.08 -18.18 8.98
C SER A 149 -9.38 -16.81 8.93
N GLY A 150 -9.69 -15.96 7.95
CA GLY A 150 -9.00 -14.70 7.68
C GLY A 150 -7.79 -14.82 6.75
N GLU A 151 -7.44 -16.03 6.33
CA GLU A 151 -6.31 -16.27 5.42
C GLU A 151 -6.61 -15.73 4.02
N LEU A 152 -5.66 -14.99 3.45
CA LEU A 152 -5.71 -14.59 2.05
C LEU A 152 -5.37 -15.78 1.15
N ILE A 153 -6.20 -16.02 0.15
CA ILE A 153 -6.05 -17.16 -0.77
C ILE A 153 -6.18 -16.71 -2.22
N ALA A 154 -5.55 -17.50 -3.09
CA ALA A 154 -5.80 -17.48 -4.53
C ALA A 154 -6.61 -18.72 -4.90
N VAL A 155 -7.74 -18.51 -5.55
CA VAL A 155 -8.64 -19.57 -6.02
C VAL A 155 -8.77 -19.54 -7.54
N THR A 156 -8.90 -20.71 -8.14
CA THR A 156 -9.48 -20.86 -9.48
C THR A 156 -10.99 -21.06 -9.35
N GLU A 157 -11.69 -21.37 -10.44
CA GLU A 157 -13.14 -21.62 -10.42
C GLU A 157 -13.55 -22.75 -9.45
N VAL A 158 -12.66 -23.71 -9.18
CA VAL A 158 -13.01 -24.94 -8.46
C VAL A 158 -12.08 -25.30 -7.31
N ASP A 159 -10.85 -24.79 -7.28
CA ASP A 159 -9.85 -25.20 -6.29
C ASP A 159 -9.15 -23.99 -5.66
N ILE A 160 -8.74 -24.15 -4.40
CA ILE A 160 -7.76 -23.25 -3.78
C ILE A 160 -6.38 -23.62 -4.30
N VAL A 161 -5.77 -22.73 -5.07
CA VAL A 161 -4.47 -22.99 -5.72
C VAL A 161 -3.30 -22.44 -4.92
N ALA A 162 -3.51 -21.39 -4.12
CA ALA A 162 -2.47 -20.88 -3.23
C ALA A 162 -3.01 -20.23 -1.95
N VAL A 163 -2.16 -20.21 -0.93
CA VAL A 163 -2.41 -19.53 0.35
C VAL A 163 -1.27 -18.54 0.61
N ALA A 164 -1.60 -17.31 0.99
CA ALA A 164 -0.60 -16.27 1.18
C ALA A 164 0.33 -16.62 2.36
N GLU A 165 1.63 -16.37 2.20
CA GLU A 165 2.56 -16.42 3.31
C GLU A 165 2.25 -15.32 4.32
N THR A 166 2.33 -15.67 5.60
CA THR A 166 2.21 -14.71 6.69
C THR A 166 3.44 -14.73 7.59
N ASN A 167 3.71 -13.60 8.25
CA ASN A 167 4.68 -13.53 9.34
C ASN A 167 4.08 -14.07 10.66
N ALA A 168 4.83 -14.00 11.76
CA ALA A 168 4.39 -14.50 13.07
C ALA A 168 3.11 -13.80 13.59
N ASP A 169 2.85 -12.57 13.13
CA ASP A 169 1.69 -11.76 13.50
C ASP A 169 0.50 -11.93 12.54
N GLY A 170 0.60 -12.85 11.58
CA GLY A 170 -0.45 -13.09 10.58
C GLY A 170 -0.52 -12.03 9.47
N ARG A 171 0.52 -11.20 9.30
CA ARG A 171 0.60 -10.21 8.21
C ARG A 171 1.13 -10.84 6.94
N VAL A 172 0.51 -10.52 5.81
CA VAL A 172 0.84 -11.03 4.47
C VAL A 172 2.22 -10.53 4.05
N LYS A 173 3.10 -11.45 3.68
CA LYS A 173 4.41 -11.10 3.15
C LYS A 173 4.29 -10.56 1.73
N ARG A 174 4.93 -9.43 1.50
CA ARG A 174 5.08 -8.88 0.15
C ARG A 174 6.30 -9.53 -0.50
N ALA A 175 6.12 -10.10 -1.68
CA ALA A 175 7.25 -10.56 -2.46
C ALA A 175 8.10 -9.33 -2.83
N VAL A 176 9.35 -9.32 -2.39
CA VAL A 176 10.37 -8.46 -2.99
C VAL A 176 10.71 -9.07 -4.35
N CYS A 177 9.79 -8.97 -5.31
CA CYS A 177 10.02 -9.46 -6.66
C CYS A 177 11.10 -8.58 -7.30
N LYS A 178 12.35 -9.04 -7.22
CA LYS A 178 13.41 -8.61 -8.15
C LYS A 178 13.32 -9.55 -9.34
N ALA A 179 12.53 -9.17 -10.34
CA ALA A 179 12.62 -9.79 -11.66
C ALA A 179 14.07 -9.63 -12.13
N LEU A 180 14.84 -10.71 -12.21
CA LEU A 180 16.22 -10.65 -12.72
C LEU A 180 16.19 -10.90 -14.22
N GLY A 181 16.86 -10.02 -14.97
CA GLY A 181 17.13 -10.21 -16.38
C GLY A 181 17.98 -11.46 -16.63
N ALA A 182 18.08 -11.85 -17.90
CA ALA A 182 18.98 -12.89 -18.38
C ALA A 182 20.46 -12.60 -18.06
N ASP A 183 20.80 -11.33 -17.87
CA ASP A 183 22.12 -10.85 -17.41
C ASP A 183 22.31 -10.93 -15.88
N GLY A 184 21.31 -11.43 -15.15
CA GLY A 184 21.33 -11.55 -13.69
C GLY A 184 21.14 -10.22 -12.95
N LEU A 185 20.85 -9.13 -13.65
CA LEU A 185 20.63 -7.81 -13.06
C LEU A 185 19.13 -7.59 -12.77
N PRO A 186 18.78 -6.85 -11.71
CA PRO A 186 17.39 -6.58 -11.37
C PRO A 186 16.74 -5.64 -12.38
N ILE A 187 15.56 -6.04 -12.83
CA ILE A 187 14.69 -5.25 -13.68
C ILE A 187 13.85 -4.30 -12.81
N VAL A 188 13.86 -3.00 -13.11
CA VAL A 188 13.18 -1.92 -12.40
C VAL A 188 12.17 -1.19 -13.29
N TYR A 189 11.16 -0.59 -12.66
CA TYR A 189 10.15 0.19 -13.37
C TYR A 189 10.76 1.39 -14.11
N GLY A 190 10.30 1.61 -15.33
CA GLY A 190 10.65 2.76 -16.16
C GLY A 190 11.98 2.64 -16.90
N GLU A 191 12.75 1.58 -16.70
CA GLU A 191 13.99 1.37 -17.44
C GLU A 191 13.74 0.80 -18.84
N THR A 192 14.81 0.80 -19.63
CA THR A 192 14.85 0.19 -20.96
C THR A 192 15.55 -1.15 -20.93
N VAL A 193 14.88 -2.18 -21.45
CA VAL A 193 15.38 -3.55 -21.61
C VAL A 193 15.20 -4.02 -23.06
N PHE A 194 15.81 -5.14 -23.39
CA PHE A 194 15.82 -5.75 -24.72
C PHE A 194 15.50 -7.24 -24.62
N LEU A 195 14.89 -7.80 -25.67
CA LEU A 195 14.72 -9.25 -25.77
C LEU A 195 16.06 -9.94 -26.01
N VAL A 196 16.27 -11.06 -25.32
CA VAL A 196 17.37 -11.98 -25.65
C VAL A 196 17.09 -12.61 -27.02
N PRO A 197 18.10 -12.71 -27.92
CA PRO A 197 17.92 -13.34 -29.23
C PRO A 197 17.32 -14.76 -29.12
N GLY A 198 16.26 -15.02 -29.87
CA GLY A 198 15.57 -16.32 -29.88
C GLY A 198 14.70 -16.59 -28.65
N ALA A 199 14.54 -15.63 -27.74
CA ALA A 199 13.59 -15.75 -26.64
C ALA A 199 12.16 -15.77 -27.16
N TYR A 200 11.35 -16.67 -26.61
CA TYR A 200 9.92 -16.72 -26.91
C TYR A 200 9.20 -15.60 -26.15
N SER A 201 8.54 -14.71 -26.88
CA SER A 201 7.67 -13.69 -26.35
C SER A 201 6.34 -13.72 -27.09
N ASP A 202 5.29 -14.10 -26.37
CA ASP A 202 3.96 -14.27 -26.95
C ASP A 202 3.43 -12.92 -27.44
N GLY A 203 3.17 -12.81 -28.75
CA GLY A 203 2.66 -11.60 -29.40
C GLY A 203 3.65 -10.43 -29.58
N LEU A 204 4.88 -10.52 -29.06
CA LEU A 204 5.89 -9.48 -29.20
C LEU A 204 6.89 -9.89 -30.32
N PRO A 205 7.09 -9.06 -31.36
CA PRO A 205 8.03 -9.38 -32.44
C PRO A 205 9.45 -9.67 -31.95
N PRO A 206 10.18 -10.60 -32.59
CA PRO A 206 11.56 -10.93 -32.23
C PRO A 206 12.54 -9.75 -32.37
N ASP A 207 12.16 -8.73 -33.16
CA ASP A 207 12.96 -7.53 -33.43
C ASP A 207 12.41 -6.26 -32.75
N CYS A 208 11.62 -6.42 -31.69
CA CYS A 208 11.27 -5.28 -30.85
C CYS A 208 12.56 -4.68 -30.28
N GLY A 209 12.87 -3.44 -30.67
CA GLY A 209 14.05 -2.74 -30.21
C GLY A 209 14.01 -2.46 -28.70
N GLU A 210 13.81 -1.20 -28.34
CA GLU A 210 13.76 -0.82 -26.93
C GLU A 210 12.40 -1.16 -26.31
N LEU A 211 12.41 -1.85 -25.18
CA LEU A 211 11.23 -2.16 -24.38
C LEU A 211 11.30 -1.36 -23.07
N ILE A 212 10.23 -0.64 -22.74
CA ILE A 212 10.11 0.12 -21.49
C ILE A 212 9.35 -0.73 -20.48
N VAL A 213 9.93 -0.90 -19.29
CA VAL A 213 9.30 -1.64 -18.20
C VAL A 213 8.20 -0.80 -17.55
N THR A 214 6.97 -1.30 -17.53
CA THR A 214 5.81 -0.61 -16.96
C THR A 214 5.22 -1.30 -15.73
N ASP A 215 5.66 -2.53 -15.41
CA ASP A 215 5.28 -3.23 -14.18
C ASP A 215 6.32 -4.31 -13.83
N THR A 216 6.80 -4.34 -12.58
CA THR A 216 7.75 -5.33 -12.06
C THR A 216 7.20 -6.11 -10.86
N ARG A 217 5.89 -6.02 -10.57
CA ARG A 217 5.26 -6.68 -9.41
C ARG A 217 5.25 -8.22 -9.49
N THR A 218 5.73 -8.77 -10.60
CA THR A 218 5.81 -10.21 -10.87
C THR A 218 7.14 -10.55 -11.54
N LEU A 219 7.53 -11.83 -11.51
CA LEU A 219 8.73 -12.34 -12.19
C LEU A 219 8.68 -12.24 -13.73
N SER A 220 7.51 -11.96 -14.29
CA SER A 220 7.34 -11.63 -15.71
C SER A 220 6.91 -10.16 -15.81
N PRO A 221 7.85 -9.21 -15.92
CA PRO A 221 7.53 -7.80 -16.02
C PRO A 221 6.61 -7.51 -17.20
N VAL A 222 5.80 -6.46 -17.06
CA VAL A 222 5.03 -5.90 -18.17
C VAL A 222 5.91 -4.85 -18.85
N VAL A 223 6.01 -4.96 -20.17
CA VAL A 223 6.82 -4.08 -21.00
C VAL A 223 5.98 -3.50 -22.14
N VAL A 224 6.38 -2.33 -22.61
CA VAL A 224 5.81 -1.67 -23.78
C VAL A 224 6.94 -1.38 -24.77
N PRO A 225 6.80 -1.76 -26.05
CA PRO A 225 7.78 -1.37 -27.06
C PRO A 225 7.77 0.14 -27.26
N ARG A 226 8.96 0.75 -27.27
CA ARG A 226 9.12 2.20 -27.45
C ARG A 226 8.67 2.65 -28.83
N ILE A 227 8.88 1.81 -29.82
CA ILE A 227 8.32 1.94 -31.16
C ILE A 227 7.45 0.71 -31.36
N ASP A 228 6.15 0.94 -31.40
CA ASP A 228 5.19 -0.11 -31.63
C ASP A 228 5.14 -0.44 -33.14
N PRO A 229 5.50 -1.68 -33.54
CA PRO A 229 5.52 -2.08 -34.95
C PRO A 229 4.12 -2.28 -35.54
N PHE A 230 3.04 -2.30 -34.74
CA PHE A 230 1.68 -2.58 -35.18
C PHE A 230 0.68 -1.42 -35.00
N GLY A 231 1.07 -0.31 -34.37
CA GLY A 231 0.25 0.89 -34.22
C GLY A 231 -0.83 0.83 -33.12
N GLU A 232 -0.83 -0.22 -32.30
CA GLU A 232 -1.53 -0.31 -31.03
C GLU A 232 -0.53 -0.54 -29.88
N HIS A 233 -0.39 0.42 -28.95
CA HIS A 233 0.50 0.32 -27.79
C HIS A 233 0.13 -0.87 -26.88
N GLY A 234 0.58 -2.07 -27.25
CA GLY A 234 0.36 -3.31 -26.53
C GLY A 234 1.17 -3.34 -25.24
N LEU A 235 0.53 -3.79 -24.16
CA LEU A 235 1.20 -4.19 -22.93
C LEU A 235 1.54 -5.67 -23.03
N TYR A 236 2.83 -6.00 -22.98
CA TYR A 236 3.30 -7.38 -23.13
C TYR A 236 3.88 -7.88 -21.82
N ARG A 237 3.47 -9.08 -21.41
CA ARG A 237 4.05 -9.75 -20.25
C ARG A 237 5.16 -10.68 -20.72
N VAL A 238 6.41 -10.35 -20.40
CA VAL A 238 7.58 -11.10 -20.85
C VAL A 238 8.29 -11.70 -19.64
N PRO A 239 8.68 -12.99 -19.65
CA PRO A 239 9.51 -13.55 -18.59
C PRO A 239 10.79 -12.74 -18.40
N ALA A 240 11.18 -12.43 -17.16
CA ALA A 240 12.40 -11.65 -16.91
C ALA A 240 13.67 -12.32 -17.47
N SER A 241 13.70 -13.66 -17.49
CA SER A 241 14.76 -14.46 -18.10
C SER A 241 14.91 -14.27 -19.61
N SER A 242 13.92 -13.66 -20.27
CA SER A 242 13.95 -13.32 -21.70
C SER A 242 14.39 -11.88 -21.96
N LEU A 243 14.71 -11.11 -20.92
CA LEU A 243 15.04 -9.68 -21.01
C LEU A 243 16.48 -9.42 -20.54
N THR A 244 17.17 -8.46 -21.16
CA THR A 244 18.49 -7.99 -20.73
C THR A 244 18.62 -6.47 -20.88
N HIS A 245 19.50 -5.87 -20.11
CA HIS A 245 19.90 -4.47 -20.23
C HIS A 245 20.88 -4.23 -21.38
N THR A 246 21.43 -5.31 -21.97
CA THR A 246 22.40 -5.21 -23.06
C THR A 246 21.67 -5.05 -24.39
N PRO A 247 21.88 -3.95 -25.13
CA PRO A 247 21.29 -3.79 -26.45
C PRO A 247 21.82 -4.86 -27.41
N PRO A 248 20.97 -5.36 -28.31
CA PRO A 248 21.38 -6.39 -29.24
C PRO A 248 22.38 -5.83 -30.25
N ASP A 249 23.25 -6.69 -30.77
CA ASP A 249 24.36 -6.28 -31.63
C ASP A 249 23.88 -5.75 -33.00
N THR A 250 24.66 -4.84 -33.61
CA THR A 250 24.38 -4.28 -34.93
C THR A 250 25.60 -4.41 -35.84
N LEU A 251 25.36 -4.42 -37.16
CA LEU A 251 26.45 -4.49 -38.14
C LEU A 251 27.38 -3.27 -38.03
N GLU A 252 26.82 -2.10 -37.72
CA GLU A 252 27.60 -0.87 -37.47
C GLU A 252 28.49 -1.02 -36.25
N ARG A 253 27.97 -1.55 -35.13
CA ARG A 253 28.77 -1.77 -33.90
C ARG A 253 29.86 -2.79 -34.14
N LEU A 254 29.56 -3.88 -34.82
CA LEU A 254 30.56 -4.88 -35.20
C LEU A 254 31.65 -4.28 -36.11
N ARG A 255 31.27 -3.47 -37.10
CA ARG A 255 32.22 -2.79 -37.99
C ARG A 255 33.14 -1.86 -37.20
N ASP A 256 32.60 -1.10 -36.26
CA ASP A 256 33.36 -0.15 -35.46
C ASP A 256 34.30 -0.88 -34.50
N ASP A 257 33.86 -1.99 -33.88
CA ASP A 257 34.73 -2.87 -33.05
C ASP A 257 35.87 -3.51 -33.86
N ILE A 258 35.59 -3.93 -35.11
CA ILE A 258 36.63 -4.43 -36.03
C ILE A 258 37.63 -3.32 -36.36
N ALA A 259 37.16 -2.08 -36.56
CA ALA A 259 38.01 -0.94 -36.89
C ALA A 259 38.90 -0.53 -35.70
N GLU A 260 38.35 -0.50 -34.49
CA GLU A 260 39.09 -0.22 -33.25
C GLU A 260 40.15 -1.30 -33.00
N TRP A 261 39.77 -2.58 -33.08
CA TRP A 261 40.73 -3.67 -32.89
C TRP A 261 41.83 -3.68 -33.95
N ARG A 262 41.50 -3.32 -35.19
CA ARG A 262 42.49 -3.16 -36.26
C ARG A 262 43.48 -2.02 -35.99
N ALA A 263 43.06 -0.98 -35.27
CA ALA A 263 43.95 0.11 -34.84
C ALA A 263 44.91 -0.33 -33.71
N ASP A 264 44.48 -1.28 -32.86
CA ASP A 264 45.29 -1.86 -31.78
C ASP A 264 46.28 -2.96 -32.24
N CYS A 265 46.15 -3.45 -33.47
CA CYS A 265 46.98 -4.52 -34.02
C CYS A 265 48.32 -4.03 -34.57
N ALA A 266 49.31 -3.86 -33.69
CA ALA A 266 50.72 -3.66 -34.06
C ALA A 266 51.68 -4.80 -33.60
N ASN A 267 51.19 -5.87 -32.96
CA ASN A 267 52.06 -6.91 -32.38
C ASN A 267 51.74 -8.34 -32.88
N PRO A 268 52.74 -9.13 -33.31
CA PRO A 268 52.58 -10.56 -33.57
C PRO A 268 52.15 -11.34 -32.31
N GLY A 269 51.09 -12.15 -32.42
CA GLY A 269 50.55 -12.96 -31.31
C GLY A 269 49.24 -12.45 -30.69
N SER A 270 48.59 -11.44 -31.27
CA SER A 270 47.42 -10.73 -30.73
C SER A 270 46.09 -11.52 -30.63
N GLY A 271 46.10 -12.84 -30.85
CA GLY A 271 44.89 -13.66 -30.75
C GLY A 271 43.90 -13.48 -31.90
N TRP A 272 44.40 -13.17 -33.11
CA TRP A 272 43.61 -12.96 -34.34
C TRP A 272 42.53 -14.02 -34.55
N ASP A 273 42.88 -15.31 -34.43
CA ASP A 273 41.95 -16.41 -34.66
C ASP A 273 40.74 -16.39 -33.70
N ALA A 274 40.99 -16.05 -32.42
CA ALA A 274 39.94 -15.97 -31.40
C ALA A 274 39.00 -14.78 -31.64
N LYS A 275 39.54 -13.63 -32.06
CA LYS A 275 38.73 -12.44 -32.37
C LYS A 275 37.92 -12.60 -33.65
N THR A 276 38.48 -13.25 -34.66
CA THR A 276 37.71 -13.56 -35.88
C THR A 276 36.58 -14.55 -35.64
N ALA A 277 36.76 -15.53 -34.73
CA ALA A 277 35.70 -16.44 -34.33
C ALA A 277 34.58 -15.69 -33.57
N GLU A 278 34.94 -14.81 -32.62
CA GLU A 278 33.98 -13.96 -31.91
C GLU A 278 33.14 -13.08 -32.87
N TRP A 279 33.77 -12.48 -33.88
CA TRP A 279 33.04 -11.69 -34.88
C TRP A 279 32.14 -12.55 -35.77
N ALA A 280 32.57 -13.76 -36.14
CA ALA A 280 31.73 -14.69 -36.89
C ALA A 280 30.47 -15.08 -36.09
N ASP A 281 30.61 -15.38 -34.79
CA ASP A 281 29.48 -15.68 -33.92
C ASP A 281 28.50 -14.49 -33.80
N ARG A 282 29.02 -13.26 -33.74
CA ARG A 282 28.22 -12.03 -33.72
C ARG A 282 27.46 -11.82 -35.03
N ILE A 283 28.09 -12.10 -36.18
CA ILE A 283 27.44 -12.05 -37.50
C ILE A 283 26.32 -13.10 -37.57
N ASP A 284 26.59 -14.34 -37.16
CA ASP A 284 25.59 -15.41 -37.14
C ASP A 284 24.38 -15.05 -36.26
N ALA A 285 24.61 -14.42 -35.10
CA ALA A 285 23.53 -13.93 -34.23
C ALA A 285 22.70 -12.84 -34.90
N ILE A 286 23.33 -11.91 -35.63
CA ILE A 286 22.64 -10.88 -36.41
C ILE A 286 21.82 -11.51 -37.54
N ILE A 287 22.39 -12.46 -38.30
CA ILE A 287 21.71 -13.14 -39.42
C ILE A 287 20.48 -13.92 -38.93
N ARG A 288 20.61 -14.66 -37.83
CA ARG A 288 19.49 -15.41 -37.23
C ARG A 288 18.36 -14.47 -36.78
N ARG A 289 18.69 -13.29 -36.28
CA ARG A 289 17.72 -12.27 -35.89
C ARG A 289 17.01 -11.67 -37.11
N THR A 290 17.74 -11.24 -38.13
CA THR A 290 17.17 -10.53 -39.29
C THR A 290 16.47 -11.43 -40.31
N GLY A 291 16.24 -12.71 -39.99
CA GLY A 291 15.61 -13.67 -40.89
C GLY A 291 16.45 -13.92 -42.15
N GLY A 292 17.67 -14.45 -41.98
CA GLY A 292 18.52 -14.87 -43.08
C GLY A 292 17.73 -15.65 -44.14
N ALA A 293 17.67 -15.10 -45.35
CA ALA A 293 17.01 -15.72 -46.49
C ALA A 293 17.67 -17.07 -46.82
N GLU A 294 16.89 -18.15 -46.75
CA GLU A 294 17.03 -19.28 -47.68
C GLU A 294 16.18 -19.02 -48.93
#